data_AF-A0A0Q9LF10-F1
#
_entry.id   AF-A0A0Q9LF10-F1
#
_cell.length_a   1.000
_cell.length_b   1.000
_cell.length_c   1.000
_cell.angle_alpha   90.00
_cell.angle_beta   90.00
_cell.angle_gamma   90.00
#
_symmetry.space_group_name_H-M   'P 1'
#
loop_
_entity.id
_entity.type
_entity.pdbx_description
1 polymer ?
#
loop_
_entity_poly.entity_id
_entity_poly.type
_entity_poly.pdbx_seq_one_letter_code
_entity_poly.pdbx_strand_id
1 'polypeptide(L)'
;MGGVLTSAPVASSWASGRLDTFARGTDSALWHKWFQNGWSGWESLGGVLTSAPCAVSWGNGRIDVFARGTDSALWHKWFQNGWSGWESLGGVLTSGPAVSSWASGRLDVFARGTDSALWHKWFQNGWSGWESLGGVLTSAPCAVSWGNGRIDVFARGTDSALWHKWFQNGWSGWESLGGVLTSGPAVSSWASGRLDVFARGTDSALWHKWFQNGWSGWESLGGVLTSGPGAVSWGPNRIDIFATGTNSAMWHRWWSAVQTVRLHAKILTAPNVAVNTSVQRMREVYATGGIGVELASTENLNLPSLNIVDVGECVRGQATAEQNQLFANRNNAGANDVVVYFVQATDPPFNGCAAHPAGQPGAVVAQGATQWTLGHEVGHVLGLNHVNNNDRLMTGNGTANITNPPPDLIDTEVATMISSPFTQDI
;
A
#
# COMPACT_ATOMS: atom_id res chain seq x y z
N MET A 1 -22.57 7.31 16.26
CA MET A 1 -22.02 6.71 17.50
C MET A 1 -22.50 7.39 18.79
N GLY A 2 -23.40 8.39 18.75
CA GLY A 2 -23.83 9.14 19.95
C GLY A 2 -22.72 10.00 20.58
N GLY A 3 -23.08 10.94 21.45
CA GLY A 3 -22.13 11.85 22.13
C GLY A 3 -21.81 13.14 21.36
N VAL A 4 -21.28 14.14 22.07
CA VAL A 4 -20.80 15.42 21.51
C VAL A 4 -19.28 15.49 21.73
N LEU A 5 -18.52 15.53 20.64
CA LEU A 5 -17.06 15.53 20.65
C LEU A 5 -16.52 16.92 20.25
N THR A 6 -15.40 17.33 20.84
CA THR A 6 -14.80 18.66 20.65
C THR A 6 -13.40 18.61 20.00
N SER A 7 -13.02 17.46 19.44
CA SER A 7 -11.81 17.27 18.64
C SER A 7 -12.08 16.32 17.47
N ALA A 8 -11.15 16.25 16.52
CA ALA A 8 -11.11 15.14 15.59
C ALA A 8 -10.95 13.82 16.38
N PRO A 9 -11.72 12.77 16.04
CA PRO A 9 -11.52 11.44 16.61
C PRO A 9 -10.27 10.80 16.00
N VAL A 10 -9.56 9.99 16.79
CA VAL A 10 -8.46 9.14 16.32
C VAL A 10 -8.83 7.68 16.56
N ALA A 11 -8.41 6.80 15.65
CA ALA A 11 -8.62 5.37 15.78
C ALA A 11 -7.29 4.62 15.81
N SER A 12 -7.23 3.54 16.58
CA SER A 12 -6.12 2.59 16.64
C SER A 12 -6.67 1.15 16.74
N SER A 13 -5.87 0.16 16.38
CA SER A 13 -6.22 -1.25 16.54
C SER A 13 -4.99 -2.05 16.96
N TRP A 14 -5.18 -2.99 17.88
CA TRP A 14 -4.15 -3.93 18.34
C TRP A 14 -4.47 -5.39 18.00
N ALA A 15 -5.64 -5.68 17.44
CA ALA A 15 -6.04 -7.03 17.04
C ALA A 15 -7.08 -7.01 15.91
N SER A 16 -7.12 -8.11 15.13
CA SER A 16 -8.16 -8.32 14.14
C SER A 16 -9.56 -8.28 14.79
N GLY A 17 -10.51 -7.61 14.14
CA GLY A 17 -11.88 -7.43 14.65
C GLY A 17 -12.02 -6.45 15.82
N ARG A 18 -10.94 -5.73 16.17
CA ARG A 18 -10.92 -4.68 17.19
C ARG A 18 -10.67 -3.31 16.54
N LEU A 19 -11.44 -2.30 16.95
CA LEU A 19 -11.16 -0.90 16.64
C LEU A 19 -11.37 -0.05 17.89
N ASP A 20 -10.39 0.73 18.29
CA ASP A 20 -10.46 1.61 19.46
C ASP A 20 -10.45 3.06 18.99
N THR A 21 -11.44 3.85 19.42
CA THR A 21 -11.62 5.25 19.01
C THR A 21 -11.48 6.18 20.20
N PHE A 22 -10.82 7.31 19.99
CA PHE A 22 -10.44 8.27 21.00
C PHE A 22 -10.86 9.67 20.56
N ALA A 23 -11.43 10.45 21.47
CA ALA A 23 -11.79 11.83 21.18
C ALA A 23 -11.83 12.66 22.46
N ARG A 24 -11.74 13.98 22.32
CA ARG A 24 -11.96 14.90 23.43
C ARG A 24 -13.47 15.16 23.62
N GLY A 25 -13.95 15.00 24.84
CA GLY A 25 -15.35 15.30 25.21
C GLY A 25 -15.60 16.79 25.42
N THR A 26 -16.84 17.14 25.76
CA THR A 26 -17.22 18.52 26.14
C THR A 26 -16.62 18.94 27.49
N ASP A 27 -16.27 17.98 28.33
CA ASP A 27 -15.55 18.12 29.59
C ASP A 27 -14.02 18.26 29.40
N SER A 28 -13.55 18.30 28.15
CA SER A 28 -12.14 18.26 27.77
C SER A 28 -11.39 16.97 28.17
N ALA A 29 -12.07 15.95 28.68
CA ALA A 29 -11.45 14.66 28.99
C ALA A 29 -11.21 13.84 27.73
N LEU A 30 -10.31 12.86 27.82
CA LEU A 30 -10.19 11.82 26.81
C LEU A 30 -11.35 10.83 26.97
N TRP A 31 -12.11 10.65 25.92
CA TRP A 31 -13.17 9.64 25.82
C TRP A 31 -12.74 8.54 24.86
N HIS A 32 -13.06 7.31 25.22
CA HIS A 32 -12.70 6.11 24.50
C HIS A 32 -13.94 5.24 24.25
N LYS A 33 -13.99 4.61 23.07
CA LYS A 33 -15.00 3.62 22.71
C LYS A 33 -14.38 2.62 21.75
N TRP A 34 -14.70 1.34 21.90
CA TRP A 34 -14.15 0.30 21.04
C TRP A 34 -15.23 -0.56 20.38
N PHE A 35 -14.86 -1.19 19.27
CA PHE A 35 -15.61 -2.23 18.60
C PHE A 35 -14.96 -3.59 18.85
N GLN A 36 -15.77 -4.58 19.25
CA GLN A 36 -15.43 -5.99 19.25
C GLN A 36 -16.72 -6.80 19.23
N ASN A 37 -17.10 -7.32 18.05
CA ASN A 37 -18.41 -7.94 17.81
C ASN A 37 -19.61 -7.02 18.15
N GLY A 38 -19.39 -5.71 18.13
CA GLY A 38 -20.31 -4.70 18.62
C GLY A 38 -19.57 -3.52 19.23
N TRP A 39 -20.18 -2.35 19.20
CA TRP A 39 -19.62 -1.15 19.81
C TRP A 39 -19.88 -1.13 21.32
N SER A 40 -18.87 -0.79 22.12
CA SER A 40 -18.97 -0.57 23.56
C SER A 40 -19.79 0.67 23.91
N GLY A 41 -19.97 0.98 25.20
CA GLY A 41 -20.30 2.34 25.64
C GLY A 41 -19.10 3.29 25.50
N TRP A 42 -19.34 4.60 25.51
CA TRP A 42 -18.27 5.57 25.71
C TRP A 42 -17.79 5.50 27.17
N GLU A 43 -16.48 5.40 27.38
CA GLU A 43 -15.85 5.51 28.69
C GLU A 43 -14.95 6.74 28.75
N SER A 44 -14.92 7.42 29.90
CA SER A 44 -13.98 8.51 30.14
C SER A 44 -12.67 7.95 30.67
N LEU A 45 -11.57 8.34 30.04
CA LEU A 45 -10.19 8.04 30.45
C LEU A 45 -9.57 9.21 31.24
N GLY A 46 -10.37 10.22 31.58
CA GLY A 46 -9.99 11.38 32.36
C GLY A 46 -9.02 12.32 31.65
N GLY A 47 -8.31 13.13 32.43
CA GLY A 47 -7.40 14.18 31.95
C GLY A 47 -8.13 15.45 31.49
N VAL A 48 -7.36 16.47 31.13
CA VAL A 48 -7.86 17.72 30.53
C VAL A 48 -7.00 18.05 29.31
N LEU A 49 -7.52 17.76 28.12
CA LEU A 49 -6.79 17.81 26.85
C LEU A 49 -6.95 19.18 26.19
N THR A 50 -5.81 19.77 25.82
CA THR A 50 -5.72 21.04 25.07
C THR A 50 -5.31 20.83 23.61
N SER A 51 -5.25 19.59 23.15
CA SER A 51 -5.11 19.19 21.74
C SER A 51 -6.08 18.04 21.41
N ALA A 52 -6.21 17.71 20.13
CA ALA A 52 -6.70 16.38 19.76
C ALA A 52 -5.74 15.30 20.31
N PRO A 53 -6.25 14.14 20.74
CA PRO A 53 -5.38 13.01 21.07
C PRO A 53 -4.75 12.43 19.80
N CYS A 54 -3.65 11.71 19.94
CA CYS A 54 -3.17 10.76 18.93
C CYS A 54 -2.97 9.39 19.60
N ALA A 55 -3.15 8.31 18.83
CA ALA A 55 -3.08 6.96 19.36
C ALA A 55 -2.33 6.04 18.38
N VAL A 56 -1.60 5.07 18.90
CA VAL A 56 -0.87 4.06 18.12
C VAL A 56 -0.88 2.74 18.85
N SER A 57 -0.76 1.66 18.10
CA SER A 57 -0.51 0.31 18.61
C SER A 57 0.77 -0.21 17.95
N TRP A 58 1.65 -0.80 18.73
CA TRP A 58 2.87 -1.47 18.23
C TRP A 58 2.85 -2.98 18.46
N GLY A 59 1.77 -3.51 19.04
CA GLY A 59 1.67 -4.93 19.36
C GLY A 59 0.31 -5.31 19.94
N ASN A 60 0.06 -6.61 19.95
CA ASN A 60 -1.19 -7.17 20.47
C ASN A 60 -1.39 -6.79 21.95
N GLY A 61 -2.57 -6.27 22.27
CA GLY A 61 -2.94 -5.86 23.62
C GLY A 61 -2.31 -4.55 24.10
N ARG A 62 -1.78 -3.73 23.18
CA ARG A 62 -1.16 -2.43 23.50
C ARG A 62 -1.75 -1.29 22.66
N ILE A 63 -2.22 -0.25 23.33
CA ILE A 63 -2.48 1.06 22.72
C ILE A 63 -1.77 2.12 23.56
N ASP A 64 -1.12 3.07 22.91
CA ASP A 64 -0.54 4.25 23.53
C ASP A 64 -1.27 5.48 23.01
N VAL A 65 -1.72 6.35 23.91
CA VAL A 65 -2.45 7.58 23.62
C VAL A 65 -1.69 8.78 24.16
N PHE A 66 -1.53 9.80 23.33
CA PHE A 66 -0.83 11.02 23.67
C PHE A 66 -1.72 12.23 23.46
N ALA A 67 -1.59 13.22 24.32
CA ALA A 67 -2.26 14.50 24.16
C ALA A 67 -1.48 15.61 24.86
N ARG A 68 -1.77 16.85 24.49
CA ARG A 68 -1.24 18.02 25.22
C ARG A 68 -2.13 18.33 26.43
N GLY A 69 -1.52 18.53 27.59
CA GLY A 69 -2.19 18.91 28.83
C GLY A 69 -2.43 20.42 28.95
N THR A 70 -2.99 20.86 30.08
CA THR A 70 -3.21 22.28 30.41
C THR A 70 -1.91 23.03 30.71
N ASP A 71 -0.87 22.30 31.12
CA ASP A 71 0.51 22.77 31.30
C ASP A 71 1.29 22.84 29.99
N SER A 72 0.64 22.56 28.86
CA SER A 72 1.26 22.41 27.53
C SER A 72 2.26 21.26 27.42
N ALA A 73 2.41 20.42 28.44
CA ALA A 73 3.28 19.24 28.36
C ALA A 73 2.63 18.13 27.51
N LEU A 74 3.46 17.21 27.03
CA LEU A 74 2.98 15.95 26.47
C LEU A 74 2.56 15.03 27.60
N TRP A 75 1.33 14.55 27.56
CA TRP A 75 0.79 13.55 28.47
C TRP A 75 0.55 12.24 27.72
N HIS A 76 0.85 11.15 28.38
CA HIS A 76 0.77 9.79 27.84
C HIS A 76 -0.07 8.90 28.75
N LYS A 77 -0.87 8.04 28.12
CA LYS A 77 -1.66 6.98 28.77
C LYS A 77 -1.67 5.77 27.85
N TRP A 78 -1.56 4.57 28.41
CA TRP A 78 -1.54 3.35 27.60
C TRP A 78 -2.49 2.30 28.14
N PHE A 79 -2.90 1.40 27.25
CA PHE A 79 -3.62 0.18 27.58
C PHE A 79 -2.67 -1.01 27.54
N GLN A 80 -2.62 -1.78 28.62
CA GLN A 80 -2.01 -3.10 28.67
C GLN A 80 -2.65 -3.90 29.81
N ASN A 81 -3.58 -4.81 29.47
CA ASN A 81 -4.46 -5.49 30.43
C ASN A 81 -5.27 -4.52 31.33
N GLY A 82 -5.54 -3.32 30.81
CA GLY A 82 -6.12 -2.21 31.56
C GLY A 82 -5.45 -0.89 31.22
N TRP A 83 -6.15 0.21 31.47
CA TRP A 83 -5.63 1.56 31.25
C TRP A 83 -4.71 2.00 32.38
N SER A 84 -3.54 2.54 32.05
CA SER A 84 -2.59 3.13 32.99
C SER A 84 -3.13 4.42 33.63
N GLY A 85 -2.41 4.96 34.62
CA GLY A 85 -2.53 6.38 34.96
C GLY A 85 -2.00 7.28 33.84
N TRP A 86 -2.36 8.57 33.86
CA TRP A 86 -1.70 9.57 33.02
C TRP A 86 -0.29 9.86 33.53
N GLU A 87 0.70 9.81 32.64
CA GLU A 87 2.07 10.25 32.93
C GLU A 87 2.44 11.47 32.09
N SER A 88 3.16 12.42 32.69
CA SER A 88 3.71 13.55 31.96
C SER A 88 5.06 13.15 31.36
N LEU A 89 5.23 13.42 30.08
CA LEU A 89 6.48 13.26 29.33
C LEU A 89 7.24 14.59 29.17
N GLY A 90 6.76 15.65 29.84
CA GLY A 90 7.33 16.98 29.84
C GLY A 90 7.23 17.68 28.49
N GLY A 91 8.12 18.65 28.27
CA GLY A 91 8.13 19.53 27.09
C GLY A 91 7.09 20.65 27.17
N VAL A 92 7.10 21.54 26.18
CA VAL A 92 6.11 22.62 26.01
C VAL A 92 5.66 22.64 24.55
N LEU A 93 4.49 22.07 24.30
CA LEU A 93 3.96 21.82 22.96
C LEU A 93 3.08 22.98 22.48
N THR A 94 3.30 23.40 21.24
CA THR A 94 2.50 24.42 20.52
C THR A 94 1.68 23.81 19.38
N SER A 95 1.63 22.48 19.26
CA SER A 95 0.77 21.72 18.37
C SER A 95 0.18 20.51 19.08
N GLY A 96 -0.76 19.81 18.43
CA GLY A 96 -1.05 18.42 18.79
C GLY A 96 0.15 17.52 18.50
N PRO A 97 0.31 16.40 19.23
CA PRO A 97 1.35 15.42 18.97
C PRO A 97 1.02 14.54 17.76
N ALA A 98 2.05 14.06 17.06
CA ALA A 98 1.99 12.93 16.14
C ALA A 98 2.81 11.77 16.71
N VAL A 99 2.39 10.54 16.45
CA VAL A 99 3.09 9.34 16.94
C VAL A 99 3.16 8.28 15.84
N SER A 100 4.28 7.59 15.75
CA SER A 100 4.48 6.44 14.88
C SER A 100 5.20 5.32 15.63
N SER A 101 5.06 4.10 15.14
CA SER A 101 5.84 2.94 15.58
C SER A 101 6.26 2.14 14.35
N TRP A 102 7.52 1.75 14.29
CA TRP A 102 8.06 0.87 13.23
C TRP A 102 8.32 -0.56 13.72
N ALA A 103 8.23 -0.82 15.03
CA ALA A 103 8.38 -2.15 15.62
C ALA A 103 7.82 -2.20 17.05
N SER A 104 7.57 -3.42 17.50
CA SER A 104 7.21 -3.71 18.89
C SER A 104 8.25 -3.15 19.87
N GLY A 105 7.78 -2.51 20.93
CA GLY A 105 8.63 -1.87 21.95
C GLY A 105 9.25 -0.54 21.52
N ARG A 106 8.82 0.04 20.39
CA ARG A 106 9.26 1.35 19.91
C ARG A 106 8.08 2.30 19.68
N LEU A 107 8.21 3.51 20.18
CA LEU A 107 7.32 4.64 19.88
C LEU A 107 8.16 5.87 19.58
N ASP A 108 7.73 6.68 18.63
CA ASP A 108 8.36 7.95 18.31
C ASP A 108 7.28 9.04 18.25
N VAL A 109 7.39 10.02 19.14
CA VAL A 109 6.42 11.11 19.32
C VAL A 109 7.04 12.41 18.85
N PHE A 110 6.27 13.15 18.07
CA PHE A 110 6.67 14.39 17.43
C PHE A 110 5.70 15.50 17.80
N ALA A 111 6.21 16.68 18.10
CA ALA A 111 5.39 17.85 18.32
C ALA A 111 6.14 19.13 17.97
N ARG A 112 5.41 20.22 17.77
CA ARG A 112 6.01 21.54 17.60
C ARG A 112 6.32 22.16 18.97
N GLY A 113 7.53 22.68 19.15
CA GLY A 113 7.98 23.38 20.35
C GLY A 113 7.59 24.87 20.36
N THR A 114 8.03 25.60 21.38
CA THR A 114 7.83 27.06 21.52
C THR A 114 8.65 27.87 20.52
N ASP A 115 9.74 27.31 20.03
CA ASP A 115 10.60 27.81 18.95
C ASP A 115 10.04 27.50 17.55
N SER A 116 8.84 26.91 17.47
CA SER A 116 8.23 26.39 16.24
C SER A 116 9.01 25.27 15.56
N ALA A 117 10.07 24.73 16.17
CA ALA A 117 10.80 23.58 15.63
C ALA A 117 10.04 22.27 15.86
N LEU A 118 10.39 21.25 15.08
CA LEU A 118 9.97 19.88 15.36
C LEU A 118 10.79 19.33 16.52
N TRP A 119 10.12 18.87 17.56
CA TRP A 119 10.71 18.18 18.69
C TRP A 119 10.29 16.71 18.69
N HIS A 120 11.22 15.85 19.08
CA HIS A 120 11.08 14.41 19.05
C HIS A 120 11.42 13.79 20.41
N LYS A 121 10.66 12.77 20.78
CA LYS A 121 10.90 11.93 21.96
C LYS A 121 10.50 10.50 21.61
N TRP A 122 11.29 9.51 22.03
CA TRP A 122 11.00 8.12 21.71
C TRP A 122 10.99 7.23 22.95
N PHE A 123 10.28 6.11 22.85
CA PHE A 123 10.32 5.03 23.82
C PHE A 123 11.09 3.85 23.26
N GLN A 124 12.08 3.37 24.01
CA GLN A 124 12.74 2.08 23.77
C GLN A 124 13.37 1.62 25.10
N ASN A 125 12.71 0.69 25.79
CA ASN A 125 13.05 0.30 27.18
C ASN A 125 13.03 1.49 28.17
N GLY A 126 12.23 2.51 27.87
CA GLY A 126 12.18 3.77 28.60
C GLY A 126 12.07 4.96 27.66
N TRP A 127 11.60 6.09 28.19
CA TRP A 127 11.44 7.33 27.46
C TRP A 127 12.77 8.10 27.36
N SER A 128 13.12 8.56 26.17
CA SER A 128 14.27 9.43 25.91
C SER A 128 14.10 10.84 26.49
N GLY A 129 15.13 11.67 26.42
CA GLY A 129 14.98 13.12 26.48
C GLY A 129 14.27 13.67 25.24
N TRP A 130 13.82 14.93 25.30
CA TRP A 130 13.36 15.66 24.12
C TRP A 130 14.57 16.11 23.29
N GLU A 131 14.54 15.88 21.98
CA GLU A 131 15.53 16.38 21.03
C GLU A 131 14.86 17.28 19.99
N SER A 132 15.55 18.35 19.59
CA SER A 132 15.08 19.20 18.49
C SER A 132 15.57 18.62 17.16
N LEU A 133 14.65 18.46 16.22
CA LEU A 133 14.89 18.07 14.83
C LEU A 133 14.92 19.28 13.89
N GLY A 134 14.88 20.50 14.45
CA GLY A 134 14.94 21.76 13.73
C GLY A 134 13.69 22.06 12.89
N GLY A 135 13.86 22.93 11.89
CA GLY A 135 12.76 23.42 11.04
C GLY A 135 11.93 24.52 11.70
N VAL A 136 10.98 25.07 10.95
CA VAL A 136 9.98 26.04 11.45
C VAL A 136 8.61 25.64 10.93
N LEU A 137 7.81 25.01 11.78
CA LEU A 137 6.55 24.38 11.44
C LEU A 137 5.38 25.36 11.61
N THR A 138 4.50 25.43 10.61
CA THR A 138 3.24 26.21 10.62
C THR A 138 1.99 25.31 10.69
N SER A 139 2.18 24.00 10.88
CA SER A 139 1.13 23.01 11.17
C SER A 139 1.59 22.09 12.32
N ALA A 140 0.67 21.27 12.85
CA ALA A 140 1.08 20.07 13.57
C ALA A 140 1.86 19.14 12.63
N PRO A 141 2.84 18.37 13.15
CA PRO A 141 3.49 17.32 12.36
C PRO A 141 2.51 16.17 12.11
N CYS A 142 2.80 15.36 11.10
CA CYS A 142 2.19 14.05 10.85
C CYS A 142 3.32 13.04 10.64
N ALA A 143 3.24 11.87 11.28
CA ALA A 143 4.31 10.87 11.26
C ALA A 143 3.75 9.50 10.84
N VAL A 144 4.53 8.74 10.08
CA VAL A 144 4.15 7.42 9.56
C VAL A 144 5.38 6.53 9.49
N SER A 145 5.17 5.22 9.53
CA SER A 145 6.19 4.22 9.19
C SER A 145 5.61 3.28 8.13
N TRP A 146 6.45 2.88 7.18
CA TRP A 146 6.15 1.83 6.20
C TRP A 146 6.98 0.56 6.41
N GLY A 147 7.84 0.53 7.44
CA GLY A 147 8.73 -0.60 7.69
C GLY A 147 9.70 -0.38 8.84
N ASN A 148 10.28 -1.49 9.29
CA ASN A 148 11.23 -1.54 10.39
C ASN A 148 12.42 -0.58 10.17
N GLY A 149 12.70 0.26 11.17
CA GLY A 149 13.80 1.23 11.11
C GLY A 149 13.55 2.47 10.24
N ARG A 150 12.28 2.72 9.84
CA ARG A 150 11.90 3.88 9.03
C ARG A 150 10.74 4.65 9.66
N ILE A 151 10.91 5.97 9.81
CA ILE A 151 9.83 6.92 10.12
C ILE A 151 9.95 8.09 9.17
N ASP A 152 8.82 8.58 8.68
CA ASP A 152 8.70 9.76 7.85
C ASP A 152 7.81 10.78 8.56
N VAL A 153 8.27 12.04 8.65
CA VAL A 153 7.59 13.14 9.32
C VAL A 153 7.35 14.26 8.32
N PHE A 154 6.11 14.72 8.27
CA PHE A 154 5.63 15.76 7.37
C PHE A 154 5.07 16.93 8.17
N ALA A 155 5.34 18.14 7.71
CA ALA A 155 4.73 19.34 8.25
C ALA A 155 4.68 20.45 7.20
N ARG A 156 3.85 21.46 7.44
CA ARG A 156 3.84 22.67 6.63
C ARG A 156 4.92 23.65 7.12
N GLY A 157 5.69 24.21 6.19
CA GLY A 157 6.72 25.22 6.46
C GLY A 157 6.18 26.66 6.51
N THR A 158 7.06 27.64 6.68
CA THR A 158 6.72 29.09 6.67
C THR A 158 6.35 29.61 5.28
N ASP A 159 6.82 28.95 4.23
CA ASP A 159 6.47 29.13 2.82
C ASP A 159 5.14 28.46 2.45
N SER A 160 4.43 27.87 3.42
CA SER A 160 3.25 27.03 3.22
C SER A 160 3.50 25.76 2.40
N ALA A 161 4.74 25.41 2.07
CA ALA A 161 5.06 24.17 1.37
C ALA A 161 5.00 22.97 2.32
N LEU A 162 4.88 21.77 1.74
CA LEU A 162 5.08 20.52 2.47
C LEU A 162 6.58 20.31 2.68
N TRP A 163 6.98 20.12 3.93
CA TRP A 163 8.33 19.76 4.32
C TRP A 163 8.36 18.35 4.90
N HIS A 164 9.41 17.63 4.57
CA HIS A 164 9.59 16.22 4.92
C HIS A 164 10.96 16.00 5.57
N LYS A 165 10.97 15.13 6.59
CA LYS A 165 12.18 14.65 7.27
C LYS A 165 11.95 13.19 7.63
N TRP A 166 12.95 12.34 7.48
CA TRP A 166 12.82 10.92 7.77
C TRP A 166 13.97 10.39 8.62
N PHE A 167 13.72 9.27 9.30
CA PHE A 167 14.71 8.49 10.01
C PHE A 167 15.02 7.22 9.22
N GLN A 168 16.30 6.98 8.92
CA GLN A 168 16.82 5.70 8.44
C GLN A 168 18.30 5.61 8.82
N ASN A 169 18.61 4.87 9.89
CA ASN A 169 19.95 4.87 10.52
C ASN A 169 20.43 6.26 10.98
N GLY A 170 19.49 7.17 11.23
CA GLY A 170 19.75 8.58 11.49
C GLY A 170 18.70 9.47 10.86
N TRP A 171 18.55 10.68 11.39
CA TRP A 171 17.64 11.69 10.86
C TRP A 171 18.23 12.39 9.63
N SER A 172 17.44 12.48 8.56
CA SER A 172 17.79 13.24 7.35
C SER A 172 17.84 14.74 7.59
N GLY A 173 18.30 15.51 6.59
CA GLY A 173 17.95 16.93 6.49
C GLY A 173 16.46 17.15 6.22
N TRP A 174 15.99 18.39 6.40
CA TRP A 174 14.66 18.79 5.93
C TRP A 174 14.68 18.96 4.41
N GLU A 175 13.71 18.37 3.71
CA GLU A 175 13.50 18.59 2.28
C GLU A 175 12.13 19.22 2.02
N SER A 176 12.08 20.18 1.10
CA SER A 176 10.81 20.74 0.62
C SER A 176 10.26 19.86 -0.50
N LEU A 177 9.00 19.47 -0.35
CA LEU A 177 8.23 18.72 -1.35
C LEU A 177 7.32 19.63 -2.18
N GLY A 178 7.48 20.95 -2.03
CA GLY A 178 6.74 21.99 -2.73
C GLY A 178 5.26 22.05 -2.35
N GLY A 179 4.46 22.66 -3.24
CA GLY A 179 3.04 22.91 -3.02
C GLY A 179 2.77 24.14 -2.15
N VAL A 180 1.49 24.51 -2.03
CA VAL A 180 1.02 25.58 -1.12
C VAL A 180 -0.18 25.04 -0.34
N LEU A 181 0.07 24.62 0.89
CA LEU A 181 -0.89 23.92 1.75
C LEU A 181 -1.68 24.91 2.61
N THR A 182 -3.01 24.79 2.59
CA THR A 182 -3.92 25.55 3.46
C THR A 182 -4.45 24.72 4.65
N SER A 183 -3.90 23.52 4.85
CA SER A 183 -4.12 22.65 6.02
C SER A 183 -2.78 22.04 6.51
N GLY A 184 -2.81 21.33 7.64
CA GLY A 184 -1.76 20.36 7.93
C GLY A 184 -1.82 19.17 6.95
N PRO A 185 -0.70 18.45 6.75
CA PRO A 185 -0.68 17.24 5.94
C PRO A 185 -1.31 16.05 6.68
N ALA A 186 -1.88 15.12 5.93
CA ALA A 186 -2.18 13.77 6.38
C ALA A 186 -1.38 12.78 5.56
N VAL A 187 -0.78 11.78 6.19
CA VAL A 187 0.00 10.75 5.49
C VAL A 187 -0.44 9.36 5.92
N SER A 188 -0.43 8.42 4.99
CA SER A 188 -0.54 7.00 5.27
C SER A 188 0.39 6.18 4.40
N SER A 189 0.59 4.93 4.78
CA SER A 189 1.32 3.93 4.00
C SER A 189 0.49 2.66 3.93
N TRP A 190 0.34 2.12 2.73
CA TRP A 190 -0.35 0.85 2.48
C TRP A 190 0.59 -0.27 2.01
N ALA A 191 1.88 0.02 1.81
CA ALA A 191 2.91 -0.95 1.47
C ALA A 191 4.30 -0.45 1.84
N SER A 192 5.23 -1.38 1.99
CA SER A 192 6.64 -1.06 2.09
C SER A 192 7.09 -0.31 0.82
N GLY A 193 7.78 0.81 1.00
CA GLY A 193 8.29 1.67 -0.05
C GLY A 193 7.28 2.70 -0.54
N ARG A 194 6.12 2.79 0.11
CA ARG A 194 5.00 3.64 -0.31
C ARG A 194 4.55 4.59 0.79
N LEU A 195 4.45 5.86 0.44
CA LEU A 195 3.80 6.90 1.25
C LEU A 195 2.84 7.69 0.38
N ASP A 196 1.68 8.05 0.92
CA ASP A 196 0.70 8.89 0.26
C ASP A 196 0.35 10.06 1.18
N VAL A 197 0.66 11.28 0.74
CA VAL A 197 0.46 12.52 1.48
C VAL A 197 -0.67 13.32 0.85
N PHE A 198 -1.61 13.72 1.69
CA PHE A 198 -2.77 14.52 1.32
C PHE A 198 -2.77 15.85 2.05
N ALA A 199 -3.18 16.90 1.37
CA ALA A 199 -3.39 18.20 1.98
C ALA A 199 -4.47 18.99 1.23
N ARG A 200 -4.97 20.05 1.86
CA ARG A 200 -5.83 21.01 1.19
C ARG A 200 -5.00 22.08 0.48
N GLY A 201 -5.31 22.35 -0.79
CA GLY A 201 -4.67 23.39 -1.60
C GLY A 201 -5.26 24.79 -1.38
N THR A 202 -4.77 25.78 -2.13
CA THR A 202 -5.29 27.17 -2.12
C THR A 202 -6.67 27.30 -2.77
N ASP A 203 -7.00 26.37 -3.67
CA ASP A 203 -8.31 26.18 -4.29
C ASP A 203 -9.31 25.42 -3.39
N SER A 204 -8.92 25.12 -2.15
CA SER A 204 -9.65 24.25 -1.24
C SER A 204 -9.83 22.80 -1.72
N ALA A 205 -9.18 22.38 -2.81
CA ALA A 205 -9.25 21.00 -3.27
C ALA A 205 -8.39 20.06 -2.42
N LEU A 206 -8.68 18.77 -2.51
CA LEU A 206 -7.79 17.73 -2.00
C LEU A 206 -6.63 17.56 -2.98
N TRP A 207 -5.41 17.73 -2.49
CA TRP A 207 -4.18 17.51 -3.25
C TRP A 207 -3.45 16.29 -2.70
N HIS A 208 -2.79 15.57 -3.60
CA HIS A 208 -2.10 14.32 -3.31
C HIS A 208 -0.68 14.33 -3.89
N LYS A 209 0.24 13.74 -3.15
CA LYS A 209 1.62 13.47 -3.56
C LYS A 209 2.03 12.15 -2.92
N TRP A 210 2.77 11.31 -3.64
CA TRP A 210 3.19 10.01 -3.14
C TRP A 210 4.68 9.76 -3.33
N PHE A 211 5.22 8.86 -2.53
CA PHE A 211 6.57 8.32 -2.68
C PHE A 211 6.50 6.87 -3.14
N GLN A 212 7.18 6.54 -4.24
CA GLN A 212 7.46 5.17 -4.67
C GLN A 212 8.72 5.21 -5.54
N ASN A 213 9.86 4.78 -4.99
CA ASN A 213 11.18 4.97 -5.62
C ASN A 213 11.52 6.43 -5.98
N GLY A 214 10.87 7.38 -5.30
CA GLY A 214 10.93 8.81 -5.61
C GLY A 214 9.60 9.51 -5.35
N TRP A 215 9.65 10.82 -5.14
CA TRP A 215 8.46 11.64 -4.94
C TRP A 215 7.80 12.00 -6.26
N SER A 216 6.48 11.81 -6.37
CA SER A 216 5.68 12.24 -7.52
C SER A 216 5.50 13.76 -7.58
N GLY A 217 4.90 14.27 -8.66
CA GLY A 217 4.34 15.63 -8.67
C GLY A 217 3.09 15.75 -7.79
N TRP A 218 2.70 16.97 -7.43
CA TRP A 218 1.39 17.21 -6.81
C TRP A 218 0.28 17.02 -7.84
N GLU A 219 -0.75 16.26 -7.50
CA GLU A 219 -1.97 16.12 -8.28
C GLU A 219 -3.19 16.61 -7.50
N SER A 220 -4.09 17.29 -8.19
CA SER A 220 -5.39 17.66 -7.61
C SER A 220 -6.36 16.51 -7.77
N LEU A 221 -6.98 16.12 -6.68
CA LEU A 221 -8.06 15.15 -6.62
C LEU A 221 -9.43 15.84 -6.60
N GLY A 222 -9.46 17.18 -6.70
CA GLY A 222 -10.69 17.97 -6.73
C GLY A 222 -11.41 18.07 -5.38
N GLY A 223 -12.70 18.42 -5.44
CA GLY A 223 -13.52 18.69 -4.26
C GLY A 223 -13.31 20.08 -3.66
N VAL A 224 -14.09 20.40 -2.62
CA VAL A 224 -13.97 21.65 -1.84
C VAL A 224 -14.02 21.31 -0.36
N LEU A 225 -12.84 21.27 0.27
CA LEU A 225 -12.62 20.87 1.65
C LEU A 225 -12.71 22.06 2.60
N THR A 226 -13.46 21.90 3.69
CA THR A 226 -13.55 22.87 4.79
C THR A 226 -12.64 22.49 5.97
N SER A 227 -12.05 21.29 5.99
CA SER A 227 -11.03 20.84 6.93
C SER A 227 -9.72 20.45 6.23
N GLY A 228 -8.68 20.16 7.02
CA GLY A 228 -7.60 19.30 6.53
C GLY A 228 -8.10 17.86 6.32
N PRO A 229 -7.46 17.08 5.43
CA PRO A 229 -7.80 15.67 5.27
C PRO A 229 -7.27 14.84 6.45
N GLY A 230 -7.85 13.65 6.63
CA GLY A 230 -7.25 12.53 7.35
C GLY A 230 -7.08 11.35 6.40
N ALA A 231 -5.99 10.60 6.51
CA ALA A 231 -5.67 9.47 5.63
C ALA A 231 -5.33 8.24 6.47
N VAL A 232 -5.81 7.07 6.06
CA VAL A 232 -5.56 5.80 6.74
C VAL A 232 -5.49 4.66 5.72
N SER A 233 -4.63 3.69 5.97
CA SER A 233 -4.63 2.39 5.34
C SER A 233 -5.02 1.34 6.37
N TRP A 234 -5.99 0.50 6.04
CA TRP A 234 -6.38 -0.63 6.89
C TRP A 234 -5.91 -1.98 6.34
N GLY A 235 -5.22 -1.98 5.19
CA GLY A 235 -4.72 -3.18 4.56
C GLY A 235 -3.82 -2.88 3.37
N PRO A 236 -3.09 -3.90 2.87
CA PRO A 236 -2.27 -3.74 1.68
C PRO A 236 -3.05 -3.15 0.53
N ASN A 237 -2.39 -2.27 -0.23
CA ASN A 237 -2.94 -1.69 -1.45
C ASN A 237 -4.24 -0.92 -1.23
N ARG A 238 -4.50 -0.40 -0.03
CA ARG A 238 -5.73 0.33 0.27
C ARG A 238 -5.43 1.61 1.02
N ILE A 239 -6.02 2.70 0.57
CA ILE A 239 -6.00 3.96 1.29
C ILE A 239 -7.36 4.65 1.27
N ASP A 240 -7.74 5.21 2.41
CA ASP A 240 -9.01 5.90 2.65
C ASP A 240 -8.73 7.31 3.18
N ILE A 241 -9.40 8.30 2.60
CA ILE A 241 -9.23 9.72 2.87
C ILE A 241 -10.57 10.30 3.30
N PHE A 242 -10.56 11.06 4.39
CA PHE A 242 -11.74 11.71 4.96
C PHE A 242 -11.51 13.21 5.10
N ALA A 243 -12.52 14.03 4.80
CA ALA A 243 -12.47 15.47 5.03
C ALA A 243 -13.89 16.05 5.14
N THR A 244 -14.05 17.22 5.76
CA THR A 244 -15.36 17.91 5.76
C THR A 244 -15.55 18.71 4.48
N GLY A 245 -16.77 18.69 3.93
CA GLY A 245 -17.15 19.47 2.75
C GLY A 245 -17.87 20.78 3.11
N THR A 246 -18.33 21.51 2.10
CA THR A 246 -19.06 22.80 2.24
C THR A 246 -20.40 22.69 2.96
N ASN A 247 -20.99 21.50 3.01
CA ASN A 247 -22.22 21.19 3.72
C ASN A 247 -22.00 20.70 5.17
N SER A 248 -20.79 20.86 5.71
CA SER A 248 -20.37 20.36 7.02
C SER A 248 -20.47 18.83 7.18
N ALA A 249 -20.73 18.08 6.11
CA ALA A 249 -20.70 16.63 6.13
C ALA A 249 -19.26 16.12 5.95
N MET A 250 -18.99 14.93 6.48
CA MET A 250 -17.76 14.19 6.19
C MET A 250 -17.89 13.50 4.83
N TRP A 251 -16.94 13.76 3.96
CA TRP A 251 -16.75 13.10 2.68
C TRP A 251 -15.62 12.09 2.79
N HIS A 252 -15.73 11.04 2.00
CA HIS A 252 -14.80 9.91 1.97
C HIS A 252 -14.43 9.61 0.52
N ARG A 253 -13.15 9.38 0.27
CA ARG A 253 -12.63 8.86 -1.00
C ARG A 253 -11.58 7.79 -0.71
N TRP A 254 -11.49 6.80 -1.58
CA TRP A 254 -10.57 5.69 -1.39
C TRP A 254 -9.96 5.23 -2.71
N TRP A 255 -8.80 4.59 -2.60
CA TRP A 255 -8.12 3.92 -3.70
C TRP A 255 -7.68 2.54 -3.26
N SER A 256 -7.77 1.59 -4.20
CA SER A 256 -7.11 0.31 -4.07
C SER A 256 -6.11 0.14 -5.21
N ALA A 257 -4.83 -0.05 -4.89
CA ALA A 257 -3.87 -0.49 -5.89
C ALA A 257 -4.21 -1.93 -6.27
N VAL A 258 -4.34 -2.21 -7.57
CA VAL A 258 -4.57 -3.56 -8.05
C VAL A 258 -3.23 -4.07 -8.53
N GLN A 259 -2.67 -5.01 -7.78
CA GLN A 259 -1.48 -5.75 -8.17
C GLN A 259 -1.72 -6.36 -9.56
N THR A 260 -1.04 -5.87 -10.58
CA THR A 260 -1.35 -6.10 -11.99
C THR A 260 -0.17 -6.71 -12.71
N VAL A 261 -0.44 -7.73 -13.51
CA VAL A 261 0.52 -8.29 -14.46
C VAL A 261 0.41 -7.53 -15.77
N ARG A 262 1.50 -6.89 -16.18
CA ARG A 262 1.59 -6.18 -17.46
C ARG A 262 2.09 -7.13 -18.55
N LEU A 263 1.25 -7.37 -19.56
CA LEU A 263 1.43 -8.38 -20.59
C LEU A 263 1.68 -7.75 -21.96
N HIS A 264 2.63 -8.30 -22.70
CA HIS A 264 2.87 -7.98 -24.12
C HIS A 264 2.67 -9.24 -24.96
N ALA A 265 1.80 -9.18 -25.96
CA ALA A 265 1.57 -10.30 -26.88
C ALA A 265 2.39 -10.15 -28.16
N LYS A 266 3.16 -11.17 -28.52
CA LYS A 266 3.92 -11.26 -29.77
C LYS A 266 3.38 -12.42 -30.59
N ILE A 267 2.89 -12.17 -31.80
CA ILE A 267 2.16 -13.15 -32.61
C ILE A 267 3.00 -13.51 -33.83
N LEU A 268 3.55 -14.72 -33.86
CA LEU A 268 4.17 -15.31 -35.05
C LEU A 268 3.11 -16.04 -35.88
N THR A 269 2.27 -16.79 -35.17
CA THR A 269 1.14 -17.52 -35.75
C THR A 269 -0.14 -17.14 -35.01
N ALA A 270 -1.20 -16.82 -35.76
CA ALA A 270 -2.50 -16.50 -35.16
C ALA A 270 -3.04 -17.73 -34.38
N PRO A 271 -3.33 -17.59 -33.07
CA PRO A 271 -3.83 -18.70 -32.26
C PRO A 271 -5.29 -19.03 -32.62
N ASN A 272 -5.70 -20.29 -32.41
CA ASN A 272 -7.09 -20.71 -32.63
C ASN A 272 -8.06 -20.01 -31.67
N VAL A 273 -7.60 -19.73 -30.44
CA VAL A 273 -8.29 -18.85 -29.49
C VAL A 273 -7.67 -17.46 -29.60
N ALA A 274 -8.48 -16.47 -30.01
CA ALA A 274 -8.01 -15.10 -30.18
C ALA A 274 -7.33 -14.57 -28.90
N VAL A 275 -6.22 -13.83 -29.07
CA VAL A 275 -5.42 -13.28 -27.95
C VAL A 275 -6.28 -12.54 -26.94
N ASN A 276 -7.18 -11.66 -27.39
CA ASN A 276 -8.09 -10.92 -26.50
C ASN A 276 -9.00 -11.84 -25.67
N THR A 277 -9.42 -12.98 -26.21
CA THR A 277 -10.23 -13.96 -25.47
C THR A 277 -9.40 -14.64 -24.40
N SER A 278 -8.19 -15.10 -24.74
CA SER A 278 -7.28 -15.71 -23.76
C SER A 278 -6.90 -14.75 -22.64
N VAL A 279 -6.63 -13.47 -22.97
CA VAL A 279 -6.37 -12.41 -21.98
C VAL A 279 -7.60 -12.16 -21.11
N GLN A 280 -8.80 -12.15 -21.68
CA GLN A 280 -10.02 -11.99 -20.91
C GLN A 280 -10.26 -13.14 -19.93
N ARG A 281 -9.99 -14.39 -20.34
CA ARG A 281 -10.06 -15.55 -19.44
C ARG A 281 -9.03 -15.49 -18.33
N MET A 282 -7.81 -15.06 -18.63
CA MET A 282 -6.79 -14.82 -17.62
C MET A 282 -7.23 -13.75 -16.61
N ARG A 283 -7.82 -12.63 -17.08
CA ARG A 283 -8.40 -11.59 -16.21
C ARG A 283 -9.47 -12.15 -15.28
N GLU A 284 -10.40 -12.94 -15.80
CA GLU A 284 -11.48 -13.54 -15.01
C GLU A 284 -10.94 -14.40 -13.87
N VAL A 285 -9.93 -15.23 -14.15
CA VAL A 285 -9.31 -16.10 -13.13
C VAL A 285 -8.53 -15.28 -12.11
N TYR A 286 -7.67 -14.36 -12.56
CA TYR A 286 -6.76 -13.60 -11.68
C TYR A 286 -7.51 -12.60 -10.80
N ALA A 287 -8.64 -12.06 -11.29
CA ALA A 287 -9.49 -11.18 -10.52
C ALA A 287 -10.09 -11.85 -9.27
N THR A 288 -10.23 -13.19 -9.24
CA THR A 288 -10.67 -13.92 -8.03
C THR A 288 -9.65 -13.80 -6.89
N GLY A 289 -8.37 -13.66 -7.23
CA GLY A 289 -7.27 -13.37 -6.30
C GLY A 289 -6.95 -11.87 -6.14
N GLY A 290 -7.76 -10.97 -6.71
CA GLY A 290 -7.49 -9.53 -6.65
C GLY A 290 -6.30 -9.06 -7.49
N ILE A 291 -5.88 -9.85 -8.50
CA ILE A 291 -4.77 -9.53 -9.40
C ILE A 291 -5.32 -9.03 -10.73
N GLY A 292 -4.86 -7.87 -11.18
CA GLY A 292 -5.18 -7.29 -12.48
C GLY A 292 -4.33 -7.88 -13.61
N VAL A 293 -4.81 -7.74 -14.84
CA VAL A 293 -4.02 -8.06 -16.05
C VAL A 293 -4.20 -6.97 -17.10
N GLU A 294 -3.11 -6.29 -17.45
CA GLU A 294 -3.06 -5.27 -18.48
C GLU A 294 -2.43 -5.85 -19.75
N LEU A 295 -3.11 -5.77 -20.90
CA LEU A 295 -2.49 -6.06 -22.19
C LEU A 295 -1.91 -4.75 -22.73
N ALA A 296 -0.61 -4.53 -22.51
CA ALA A 296 0.06 -3.28 -22.83
C ALA A 296 0.35 -3.12 -24.34
N SER A 297 0.60 -4.22 -25.06
CA SER A 297 0.75 -4.19 -26.51
C SER A 297 0.45 -5.55 -27.16
N THR A 298 0.16 -5.51 -28.46
CA THR A 298 0.09 -6.69 -29.33
C THR A 298 0.85 -6.38 -30.60
N GLU A 299 1.77 -7.26 -31.00
CA GLU A 299 2.66 -7.08 -32.16
C GLU A 299 2.75 -8.37 -32.96
N ASN A 300 2.68 -8.29 -34.28
CA ASN A 300 2.96 -9.43 -35.16
C ASN A 300 4.45 -9.49 -35.45
N LEU A 301 5.05 -10.67 -35.30
CA LEU A 301 6.45 -10.95 -35.64
C LEU A 301 6.52 -11.81 -36.89
N ASN A 302 7.56 -11.60 -37.71
CA ASN A 302 7.82 -12.42 -38.89
C ASN A 302 9.16 -13.17 -38.71
N LEU A 303 9.08 -14.34 -38.07
CA LEU A 303 10.22 -15.19 -37.75
C LEU A 303 9.88 -16.65 -38.13
N PRO A 304 9.78 -16.99 -39.43
CA PRO A 304 9.21 -18.26 -39.86
C PRO A 304 9.98 -19.49 -39.38
N SER A 305 11.28 -19.36 -39.12
CA SER A 305 12.10 -20.42 -38.52
C SER A 305 11.75 -20.71 -37.05
N LEU A 306 10.98 -19.83 -36.40
CA LEU A 306 10.54 -19.96 -35.01
C LEU A 306 9.01 -20.13 -34.92
N ASN A 307 8.34 -20.53 -36.00
CA ASN A 307 6.91 -20.88 -35.94
C ASN A 307 6.68 -22.18 -35.15
N ILE A 308 7.63 -23.12 -35.21
CA ILE A 308 7.72 -24.26 -34.32
C ILE A 308 8.95 -24.01 -33.46
N VAL A 309 8.77 -23.93 -32.15
CA VAL A 309 9.86 -23.52 -31.23
C VAL A 309 10.27 -24.70 -30.37
N ASP A 310 11.55 -25.05 -30.41
CA ASP A 310 12.17 -25.95 -29.44
C ASP A 310 12.11 -25.31 -28.04
N VAL A 311 11.40 -25.95 -27.12
CA VAL A 311 11.27 -25.54 -25.72
C VAL A 311 11.91 -26.54 -24.75
N GLY A 312 12.56 -27.58 -25.28
CA GLY A 312 13.16 -28.66 -24.50
C GLY A 312 12.14 -29.32 -23.57
N GLU A 313 12.58 -29.79 -22.40
CA GLU A 313 11.66 -30.36 -21.39
C GLU A 313 10.78 -29.31 -20.69
N CYS A 314 10.85 -28.04 -21.09
CA CYS A 314 10.16 -26.92 -20.47
C CYS A 314 10.41 -26.80 -18.95
N VAL A 315 11.69 -26.83 -18.56
CA VAL A 315 12.09 -26.71 -17.16
C VAL A 315 12.31 -25.24 -16.80
N ARG A 316 11.69 -24.79 -15.70
CA ARG A 316 11.85 -23.41 -15.21
C ARG A 316 13.33 -23.03 -15.08
N GLY A 317 13.72 -21.91 -15.69
CA GLY A 317 15.08 -21.40 -15.69
C GLY A 317 16.01 -22.03 -16.74
N GLN A 318 15.52 -22.94 -17.59
CA GLN A 318 16.29 -23.55 -18.68
C GLN A 318 15.64 -23.22 -20.03
N ALA A 319 16.15 -22.18 -20.69
CA ALA A 319 15.71 -21.80 -22.02
C ALA A 319 16.63 -22.37 -23.11
N THR A 320 16.03 -22.89 -24.19
CA THR A 320 16.73 -23.38 -25.38
C THR A 320 17.33 -22.24 -26.21
N ALA A 321 18.15 -22.56 -27.22
CA ALA A 321 18.67 -21.58 -28.16
C ALA A 321 17.56 -20.84 -28.93
N GLU A 322 16.49 -21.56 -29.33
CA GLU A 322 15.36 -20.96 -30.02
C GLU A 322 14.52 -20.07 -29.11
N GLN A 323 14.32 -20.46 -27.84
CA GLN A 323 13.70 -19.58 -26.85
C GLN A 323 14.55 -18.32 -26.61
N ASN A 324 15.88 -18.44 -26.50
CA ASN A 324 16.75 -17.27 -26.37
C ASN A 324 16.61 -16.31 -27.58
N GLN A 325 16.57 -16.84 -28.80
CA GLN A 325 16.38 -16.03 -30.01
C GLN A 325 14.99 -15.38 -30.07
N LEU A 326 13.94 -16.14 -29.73
CA LEU A 326 12.56 -15.65 -29.72
C LEU A 326 12.39 -14.54 -28.68
N PHE A 327 12.87 -14.75 -27.45
CA PHE A 327 12.65 -13.86 -26.32
C PHE A 327 13.45 -12.55 -26.40
N ALA A 328 14.46 -12.50 -27.28
CA ALA A 328 15.13 -11.25 -27.67
C ALA A 328 14.16 -10.25 -28.35
N ASN A 329 13.03 -10.69 -28.90
CA ASN A 329 12.03 -9.85 -29.57
C ASN A 329 11.01 -9.24 -28.59
N ARG A 330 11.51 -8.64 -27.50
CA ARG A 330 10.71 -8.05 -26.41
C ARG A 330 10.50 -6.54 -26.53
N ASN A 331 10.35 -6.03 -27.75
CA ASN A 331 10.18 -4.59 -28.01
C ASN A 331 9.04 -4.01 -27.15
N ASN A 332 9.29 -2.83 -26.57
CA ASN A 332 8.36 -2.07 -25.73
C ASN A 332 7.99 -2.71 -24.38
N ALA A 333 8.62 -3.83 -23.99
CA ALA A 333 8.41 -4.46 -22.70
C ALA A 333 9.51 -4.07 -21.71
N GLY A 334 9.13 -3.57 -20.53
CA GLY A 334 10.03 -3.31 -19.42
C GLY A 334 10.68 -4.58 -18.87
N ALA A 335 11.61 -4.44 -17.92
CA ALA A 335 12.35 -5.57 -17.36
C ALA A 335 11.45 -6.60 -16.66
N ASN A 336 10.35 -6.14 -16.09
CA ASN A 336 9.40 -6.96 -15.32
C ASN A 336 8.09 -7.25 -16.08
N ASP A 337 7.96 -6.75 -17.32
CA ASP A 337 6.79 -7.02 -18.15
C ASP A 337 6.88 -8.45 -18.70
N VAL A 338 5.76 -9.18 -18.61
CA VAL A 338 5.66 -10.55 -19.11
C VAL A 338 5.38 -10.51 -20.61
N VAL A 339 6.23 -11.15 -21.41
CA VAL A 339 6.05 -11.23 -22.87
C VAL A 339 5.63 -12.63 -23.27
N VAL A 340 4.47 -12.74 -23.94
CA VAL A 340 3.97 -14.03 -24.42
C VAL A 340 4.01 -14.12 -25.92
N TYR A 341 4.61 -15.21 -26.42
CA TYR A 341 4.80 -15.49 -27.83
C TYR A 341 3.81 -16.55 -28.31
N PHE A 342 2.95 -16.18 -29.25
CA PHE A 342 2.01 -17.08 -29.91
C PHE A 342 2.65 -17.69 -31.15
N VAL A 343 2.86 -19.00 -31.12
CA VAL A 343 3.59 -19.78 -32.14
C VAL A 343 2.68 -20.86 -32.73
N GLN A 344 3.09 -21.50 -33.82
CA GLN A 344 2.31 -22.60 -34.43
C GLN A 344 2.30 -23.82 -33.50
N ALA A 345 3.47 -24.26 -33.05
CA ALA A 345 3.63 -25.38 -32.13
C ALA A 345 4.93 -25.23 -31.32
N THR A 346 5.10 -26.05 -30.29
CA THR A 346 6.39 -26.24 -29.64
C THR A 346 6.97 -27.61 -30.01
N ASP A 347 8.28 -27.78 -29.83
CA ASP A 347 8.97 -29.07 -29.87
C ASP A 347 9.69 -29.26 -28.52
N PRO A 348 9.39 -30.30 -27.73
CA PRO A 348 8.29 -31.26 -27.85
C PRO A 348 6.89 -30.59 -27.86
N PRO A 349 5.82 -31.29 -28.29
CA PRO A 349 4.50 -30.72 -28.57
C PRO A 349 3.66 -30.42 -27.33
N PHE A 350 4.09 -29.45 -26.54
CA PHE A 350 3.33 -28.85 -25.45
C PHE A 350 2.34 -27.79 -25.95
N ASN A 351 1.32 -27.50 -25.15
CA ASN A 351 0.38 -26.40 -25.44
C ASN A 351 0.97 -25.03 -25.07
N GLY A 352 1.97 -25.00 -24.21
CA GLY A 352 2.68 -23.80 -23.80
C GLY A 352 3.95 -24.16 -23.05
N CYS A 353 4.81 -23.15 -22.86
CA CYS A 353 5.99 -23.28 -22.03
C CYS A 353 6.39 -21.94 -21.42
N ALA A 354 6.49 -21.89 -20.10
CA ALA A 354 6.94 -20.73 -19.32
C ALA A 354 8.45 -20.72 -19.02
N ALA A 355 9.24 -21.65 -19.56
CA ALA A 355 10.70 -21.56 -19.48
C ALA A 355 11.19 -20.36 -20.31
N HIS A 356 12.00 -19.51 -19.70
CA HIS A 356 12.42 -18.26 -20.31
C HIS A 356 13.86 -17.88 -19.89
N PRO A 357 14.57 -17.06 -20.69
CA PRO A 357 15.90 -16.58 -20.33
C PRO A 357 15.88 -15.70 -19.07
N ALA A 358 17.01 -15.62 -18.37
CA ALA A 358 17.14 -14.77 -17.19
C ALA A 358 16.89 -13.29 -17.55
N GLY A 359 16.09 -12.59 -16.72
CA GLY A 359 15.72 -11.19 -16.96
C GLY A 359 14.74 -10.98 -18.13
N GLN A 360 14.20 -12.05 -18.71
CA GLN A 360 13.22 -11.97 -19.80
C GLN A 360 11.95 -12.77 -19.46
N PRO A 361 11.17 -12.35 -18.44
CA PRO A 361 9.96 -13.08 -18.04
C PRO A 361 8.98 -13.19 -19.20
N GLY A 362 8.46 -14.39 -19.43
CA GLY A 362 7.61 -14.65 -20.58
C GLY A 362 7.27 -16.12 -20.75
N ALA A 363 6.45 -16.40 -21.76
CA ALA A 363 6.04 -17.76 -22.10
C ALA A 363 5.78 -17.90 -23.61
N VAL A 364 5.79 -19.14 -24.08
CA VAL A 364 5.34 -19.55 -25.41
C VAL A 364 3.97 -20.19 -25.29
N VAL A 365 3.05 -19.89 -26.21
CA VAL A 365 1.71 -20.49 -26.30
C VAL A 365 1.49 -21.00 -27.72
N ALA A 366 1.21 -22.28 -27.86
CA ALA A 366 0.98 -22.92 -29.16
C ALA A 366 -0.38 -22.57 -29.75
N GLN A 367 -0.53 -22.64 -31.08
CA GLN A 367 -1.76 -22.27 -31.80
C GLN A 367 -2.98 -23.08 -31.34
N GLY A 368 -2.78 -24.37 -31.04
CA GLY A 368 -3.81 -25.30 -30.57
C GLY A 368 -4.17 -25.20 -29.08
N ALA A 369 -3.53 -24.28 -28.34
CA ALA A 369 -3.75 -24.11 -26.93
C ALA A 369 -5.19 -23.69 -26.58
N THR A 370 -5.61 -23.97 -25.35
CA THR A 370 -6.96 -23.63 -24.88
C THR A 370 -7.04 -22.19 -24.41
N GLN A 371 -8.26 -21.69 -24.18
CA GLN A 371 -8.49 -20.34 -23.63
C GLN A 371 -7.87 -20.11 -22.24
N TRP A 372 -7.51 -21.18 -21.51
CA TRP A 372 -6.91 -21.10 -20.18
C TRP A 372 -5.37 -21.19 -20.20
N THR A 373 -4.78 -21.65 -21.31
CA THR A 373 -3.33 -21.92 -21.38
C THR A 373 -2.51 -20.65 -21.18
N LEU A 374 -2.93 -19.50 -21.72
CA LEU A 374 -2.24 -18.23 -21.49
C LEU A 374 -2.10 -17.92 -19.99
N GLY A 375 -3.21 -17.99 -19.24
CA GLY A 375 -3.20 -17.73 -17.80
C GLY A 375 -2.40 -18.76 -17.01
N HIS A 376 -2.40 -20.02 -17.46
CA HIS A 376 -1.61 -21.10 -16.87
C HIS A 376 -0.09 -20.86 -17.02
N GLU A 377 0.38 -20.56 -18.25
CA GLU A 377 1.80 -20.31 -18.49
C GLU A 377 2.28 -19.05 -17.76
N VAL A 378 1.48 -17.98 -17.76
CA VAL A 378 1.82 -16.79 -16.96
C VAL A 378 1.83 -17.13 -15.46
N GLY A 379 0.96 -18.02 -14.98
CA GLY A 379 1.00 -18.52 -13.61
C GLY A 379 2.35 -19.13 -13.23
N HIS A 380 2.96 -19.89 -14.15
CA HIS A 380 4.32 -20.40 -13.96
C HIS A 380 5.38 -19.30 -13.94
N VAL A 381 5.27 -18.27 -14.78
CA VAL A 381 6.16 -17.09 -14.74
C VAL A 381 6.07 -16.38 -13.38
N LEU A 382 4.87 -16.32 -12.80
CA LEU A 382 4.64 -15.74 -11.47
C LEU A 382 5.03 -16.66 -10.31
N GLY A 383 5.53 -17.86 -10.58
CA GLY A 383 6.08 -18.76 -9.57
C GLY A 383 5.21 -19.97 -9.21
N LEU A 384 4.02 -20.11 -9.80
CA LEU A 384 3.14 -21.24 -9.50
C LEU A 384 3.67 -22.57 -10.04
N ASN A 385 3.30 -23.67 -9.39
CA ASN A 385 3.65 -25.03 -9.79
C ASN A 385 2.40 -25.83 -10.13
N HIS A 386 2.55 -26.92 -10.88
CA HIS A 386 1.43 -27.78 -11.21
C HIS A 386 0.78 -28.38 -9.97
N VAL A 387 -0.52 -28.62 -10.09
CA VAL A 387 -1.34 -29.31 -9.08
C VAL A 387 -2.15 -30.41 -9.75
N ASN A 388 -2.44 -31.48 -9.00
CA ASN A 388 -3.30 -32.55 -9.51
C ASN A 388 -4.77 -32.28 -9.16
N ASN A 389 -5.34 -31.21 -9.75
CA ASN A 389 -6.75 -30.84 -9.59
C ASN A 389 -7.23 -30.07 -10.82
N ASN A 390 -8.25 -30.59 -11.50
CA ASN A 390 -8.82 -30.03 -12.73
C ASN A 390 -9.76 -28.83 -12.51
N ASP A 391 -10.16 -28.55 -11.28
CA ASP A 391 -10.89 -27.32 -10.98
C ASP A 391 -9.95 -26.11 -10.87
N ARG A 392 -8.63 -26.32 -10.79
CA ARG A 392 -7.62 -25.27 -10.57
C ARG A 392 -6.87 -24.91 -11.85
N LEU A 393 -6.46 -23.64 -11.96
CA LEU A 393 -5.79 -23.12 -13.14
C LEU A 393 -4.50 -23.90 -13.45
N MET A 394 -3.72 -24.22 -12.42
CA MET A 394 -2.42 -24.88 -12.53
C MET A 394 -2.52 -26.40 -12.65
N THR A 395 -3.62 -26.95 -13.18
CA THR A 395 -3.76 -28.40 -13.38
C THR A 395 -2.59 -28.98 -14.21
N GLY A 396 -1.91 -29.97 -13.65
CA GLY A 396 -0.85 -30.73 -14.35
C GLY A 396 -1.40 -31.72 -15.38
N ASN A 397 -2.72 -31.92 -15.42
CA ASN A 397 -3.37 -32.82 -16.37
C ASN A 397 -3.70 -32.13 -17.71
N GLY A 398 -3.28 -30.88 -17.89
CA GLY A 398 -3.51 -30.09 -19.10
C GLY A 398 -4.80 -29.27 -19.03
N THR A 399 -4.71 -28.03 -19.51
CA THR A 399 -5.79 -27.01 -19.42
C THR A 399 -7.07 -27.35 -20.19
N ALA A 400 -7.04 -28.31 -21.12
CA ALA A 400 -8.23 -28.84 -21.78
C ALA A 400 -9.14 -29.65 -20.84
N ASN A 401 -8.59 -30.13 -19.73
CA ASN A 401 -9.31 -30.95 -18.75
C ASN A 401 -9.91 -30.11 -17.61
N ILE A 402 -9.90 -28.77 -17.71
CA ILE A 402 -10.47 -27.90 -16.67
C ILE A 402 -11.98 -28.15 -16.55
N THR A 403 -12.43 -28.45 -15.33
CA THR A 403 -13.82 -28.86 -15.03
C THR A 403 -14.67 -27.75 -14.40
N ASN A 404 -14.04 -26.77 -13.77
CA ASN A 404 -14.71 -25.61 -13.16
C ASN A 404 -14.30 -24.32 -13.89
N PRO A 405 -15.06 -23.81 -14.86
CA PRO A 405 -14.76 -22.53 -15.52
C PRO A 405 -15.50 -21.33 -14.85
N PRO A 406 -14.81 -20.23 -14.50
CA PRO A 406 -13.36 -20.05 -14.55
C PRO A 406 -12.65 -20.91 -13.49
N PRO A 407 -11.46 -21.46 -13.79
CA PRO A 407 -10.72 -22.29 -12.84
C PRO A 407 -10.29 -21.51 -11.62
N ASP A 408 -10.15 -22.22 -10.50
CA ASP A 408 -9.86 -21.66 -9.20
C ASP A 408 -8.36 -21.30 -9.04
N LEU A 409 -8.12 -20.25 -8.25
CA LEU A 409 -6.86 -19.94 -7.58
C LEU A 409 -7.09 -19.96 -6.07
N ILE A 410 -6.21 -20.60 -5.31
CA ILE A 410 -6.32 -20.62 -3.84
C ILE A 410 -5.40 -19.56 -3.21
N ASP A 411 -5.65 -19.21 -1.94
CA ASP A 411 -4.93 -18.15 -1.22
C ASP A 411 -3.40 -18.27 -1.28
N THR A 412 -2.84 -19.49 -1.21
CA THR A 412 -1.38 -19.69 -1.28
C THR A 412 -0.80 -19.46 -2.68
N GLU A 413 -1.57 -19.73 -3.73
CA GLU A 413 -1.21 -19.38 -5.11
C GLU A 413 -1.28 -17.88 -5.32
N VAL A 414 -2.37 -17.25 -4.86
CA VAL A 414 -2.55 -15.79 -4.92
C VAL A 414 -1.41 -15.07 -4.19
N ALA A 415 -1.04 -15.51 -2.99
CA ALA A 415 0.08 -14.96 -2.24
C ALA A 415 1.42 -15.10 -3.00
N THR A 416 1.64 -16.25 -3.66
CA THR A 416 2.82 -16.48 -4.49
C THR A 416 2.84 -15.50 -5.67
N MET A 417 1.73 -15.36 -6.38
CA MET A 417 1.62 -14.44 -7.53
C MET A 417 1.81 -12.98 -7.13
N ILE A 418 1.23 -12.53 -6.01
CA ILE A 418 1.42 -11.17 -5.49
C ILE A 418 2.88 -10.93 -5.07
N SER A 419 3.56 -11.93 -4.54
CA SER A 419 4.97 -11.83 -4.16
C SER A 419 5.94 -11.82 -5.35
N SER A 420 5.43 -12.13 -6.56
CA SER A 420 6.23 -12.16 -7.77
C SER A 420 6.69 -10.75 -8.16
N PRO A 421 7.96 -10.54 -8.56
CA PRO A 421 8.43 -9.23 -9.05
C PRO A 421 7.75 -8.78 -10.36
N PHE A 422 6.99 -9.67 -11.00
CA PHE A 422 6.27 -9.40 -12.26
C PHE A 422 4.80 -9.03 -12.06
N THR A 423 4.34 -9.02 -10.81
CA THR A 423 3.05 -8.43 -10.41
C THR A 423 3.36 -7.08 -9.78
N GLN A 424 2.80 -6.00 -10.33
CA GLN A 424 3.18 -4.63 -9.97
C GLN A 424 1.98 -3.79 -9.62
N ASP A 425 2.17 -2.80 -8.75
CA ASP A 425 1.19 -1.72 -8.61
C ASP A 425 1.25 -0.84 -9.86
N ILE A 426 0.20 -0.89 -10.69
CA ILE A 426 0.06 -0.07 -11.90
C ILE A 426 -0.97 1.03 -11.66
#